data_AF-A0A417Z9Y9-F1
#
_entry.id   AF-A0A417Z9Y9-F1
#
_cell.length_a   1.000
_cell.length_b   1.000
_cell.length_c   1.000
_cell.angle_alpha   90.00
_cell.angle_beta   90.00
_cell.angle_gamma   90.00
#
_symmetry.space_group_name_H-M   'P 1'
#
loop_
_entity.id
_entity.type
_entity.pdbx_description
1 polymer ?
#
loop_
_entity_poly.entity_id
_entity_poly.type
_entity_poly.pdbx_seq_one_letter_code
_entity_poly.pdbx_strand_id
1 'polypeptide(L)'
;MRSRTRHGAVRRTTVSSTALINALTGNASLMKEEKAREQYGPWLLENERLEGAFELVLDSFCLTNLRLIALDREGPVNPKVDARSIPLASIVDVTARTAGIGIDDSDLTITYITSPRLRAHTVEYSTMTFTFNKSFDIAGLYRHLMTIAQRNYASLNDA
;
A
#
# COMPACT_ATOMS: atom_id res chain seq x y z
N MET A 1 -15.28 35.76 38.00
CA MET A 1 -14.31 34.64 38.02
C MET A 1 -14.95 33.42 37.37
N ARG A 2 -14.78 33.22 36.06
CA ARG A 2 -15.22 32.01 35.34
C ARG A 2 -14.16 31.65 34.30
N SER A 3 -13.60 30.46 34.46
CA SER A 3 -12.44 29.94 33.71
C SER A 3 -12.80 29.67 32.25
N ARG A 4 -11.94 30.15 31.35
CA ARG A 4 -11.91 29.74 29.94
C ARG A 4 -10.93 28.57 29.80
N THR A 5 -11.46 27.37 29.67
CA THR A 5 -10.68 26.16 29.34
C THR A 5 -10.27 26.25 27.87
N ARG A 6 -9.00 26.55 27.61
CA ARG A 6 -8.41 26.46 26.26
C ARG A 6 -8.30 24.98 25.89
N HIS A 7 -9.12 24.53 24.95
CA HIS A 7 -8.91 23.24 24.29
C HIS A 7 -7.66 23.34 23.41
N GLY A 8 -6.63 22.56 23.74
CA GLY A 8 -5.43 22.43 22.95
C GLY A 8 -5.77 21.78 21.60
N ALA A 9 -5.52 22.50 20.52
CA ALA A 9 -5.60 21.94 19.17
C ALA A 9 -4.50 20.87 19.02
N VAL A 10 -4.93 19.60 18.93
CA VAL A 10 -4.05 18.49 18.56
C VAL A 10 -3.59 18.77 17.12
N ARG A 11 -2.31 19.14 16.96
CA ARG A 11 -1.68 19.22 15.63
C ARG A 11 -1.71 17.82 15.03
N ARG A 12 -2.59 17.58 14.06
CA ARG A 12 -2.52 16.41 13.18
C ARG A 12 -1.24 16.55 12.36
N THR A 13 -0.19 15.83 12.76
CA THR A 13 1.03 15.73 11.97
C THR A 13 0.70 14.89 10.74
N THR A 14 0.41 15.55 9.62
CA THR A 14 0.30 14.86 8.32
C THR A 14 1.71 14.46 7.90
N VAL A 15 2.13 13.24 8.24
CA VAL A 15 3.31 12.65 7.64
C VAL A 15 2.97 12.40 6.16
N SER A 16 3.68 13.08 5.26
CA SER A 16 3.52 12.92 3.81
C SER A 16 3.82 11.47 3.41
N SER A 17 3.06 10.90 2.47
CA SER A 17 3.30 9.57 1.89
C SER A 17 4.74 9.43 1.39
N THR A 18 5.24 10.49 0.76
CA THR A 18 6.62 10.59 0.27
C THR A 18 7.64 10.55 1.41
N ALA A 19 7.33 11.13 2.57
CA ALA A 19 8.22 11.08 3.75
C ALA A 19 8.26 9.68 4.40
N LEU A 20 7.14 8.93 4.35
CA LEU A 20 7.07 7.55 4.82
C LEU A 20 7.79 6.58 3.89
N ILE A 21 7.63 6.74 2.57
CA ILE A 21 8.39 5.94 1.58
C ILE A 21 9.87 6.31 1.61
N ASN A 22 10.19 7.59 1.80
CA ASN A 22 11.57 8.00 2.02
C ASN A 22 12.15 7.45 3.33
N ALA A 23 11.34 7.17 4.36
CA ALA A 23 11.80 6.48 5.56
C ALA A 23 12.11 4.99 5.31
N LEU A 24 11.64 4.42 4.19
CA LEU A 24 12.00 3.08 3.71
C LEU A 24 13.27 3.05 2.84
N THR A 25 13.99 4.17 2.68
CA THR A 25 15.14 4.30 1.76
C THR A 25 16.34 3.39 2.07
N GLY A 26 16.36 2.68 3.20
CA GLY A 26 17.34 1.63 3.50
C GLY A 26 16.96 0.25 2.95
N ASN A 27 15.85 0.13 2.24
CA ASN A 27 15.23 -1.15 1.94
C ASN A 27 15.54 -1.64 0.51
N ALA A 28 16.19 -2.80 0.40
CA ALA A 28 16.73 -3.34 -0.86
C ALA A 28 15.64 -3.67 -1.91
N SER A 29 14.39 -3.85 -1.49
CA SER A 29 13.28 -4.05 -2.43
C SER A 29 12.69 -2.75 -2.97
N LEU A 30 13.10 -1.57 -2.51
CA LEU A 30 12.63 -0.32 -3.11
C LEU A 30 13.29 -0.14 -4.48
N MET A 31 12.49 -0.06 -5.53
CA MET A 31 12.96 0.20 -6.89
C MET A 31 13.59 1.59 -6.99
N LYS A 32 14.67 1.69 -7.78
CA LYS A 32 15.19 3.00 -8.21
C LYS A 32 14.14 3.73 -9.05
N GLU A 33 14.13 5.06 -8.94
CA GLU A 33 13.09 5.89 -9.57
C GLU A 33 13.03 5.69 -11.09
N GLU A 34 14.18 5.62 -11.78
CA GLU A 34 14.24 5.45 -13.23
C GLU A 34 13.62 4.11 -13.65
N LYS A 35 13.99 3.02 -12.97
CA LYS A 35 13.45 1.67 -13.21
C LYS A 35 11.95 1.63 -12.94
N ALA A 36 11.51 2.27 -11.86
CA ALA A 36 10.10 2.33 -11.50
C ALA A 36 9.28 3.11 -12.54
N ARG A 37 9.81 4.23 -13.04
CA ARG A 37 9.16 5.01 -14.13
C ARG A 37 9.09 4.23 -15.43
N GLU A 38 10.15 3.52 -15.81
CA GLU A 38 10.16 2.67 -17.00
C GLU A 38 9.12 1.55 -16.90
N GLN A 39 9.07 0.87 -15.76
CA GLN A 39 8.19 -0.27 -15.55
C GLN A 39 6.72 0.12 -15.37
N TYR A 40 6.44 1.19 -14.60
CA TYR A 40 5.07 1.58 -14.25
C TYR A 40 4.49 2.70 -15.10
N GLY A 41 5.32 3.50 -15.79
CA GLY A 41 4.89 4.62 -16.62
C GLY A 41 3.77 4.28 -17.60
N PRO A 42 3.84 3.16 -18.34
CA PRO A 42 2.76 2.74 -19.25
C PRO A 42 1.42 2.41 -18.58
N TRP A 43 1.39 2.22 -17.26
CA TRP A 43 0.21 1.81 -16.48
C TRP A 43 -0.42 2.97 -15.70
N LEU A 44 0.23 4.14 -15.66
CA LEU A 44 -0.26 5.33 -14.98
C LEU A 44 -1.37 6.02 -15.79
N LEU A 45 -2.39 6.49 -15.10
CA LEU A 45 -3.39 7.39 -15.68
C LEU A 45 -2.82 8.80 -15.86
N GLU A 46 -3.51 9.64 -16.62
CA GLU A 46 -3.17 11.05 -16.74
C GLU A 46 -3.14 11.73 -15.36
N ASN A 47 -2.05 12.45 -15.06
CA ASN A 47 -1.79 13.12 -13.78
C ASN A 47 -1.64 12.19 -12.55
N GLU A 48 -1.66 10.86 -12.74
CA GLU A 48 -1.31 9.91 -11.70
C GLU A 48 0.21 9.97 -11.43
N ARG A 49 0.59 10.10 -10.16
CA ARG A 49 1.98 10.22 -9.72
C ARG A 49 2.40 8.97 -8.97
N LEU A 50 3.51 8.39 -9.40
CA LEU A 50 4.21 7.33 -8.69
C LEU A 50 4.72 7.86 -7.35
N GLU A 51 4.42 7.17 -6.25
CA GLU A 51 4.92 7.49 -4.90
C GLU A 51 6.04 6.54 -4.47
N GLY A 52 6.04 5.30 -4.96
CA GLY A 52 7.11 4.34 -4.74
C GLY A 52 6.81 3.00 -5.41
N ALA A 53 7.84 2.20 -5.69
CA ALA A 53 7.67 0.87 -6.28
C ALA A 53 8.58 -0.16 -5.60
N PHE A 54 8.11 -1.40 -5.51
CA PHE A 54 8.70 -2.47 -4.72
C PHE A 54 8.93 -3.71 -5.60
N GLU A 55 10.17 -4.22 -5.56
CA GLU A 55 10.56 -5.51 -6.13
C GLU A 55 10.31 -6.64 -5.14
N LEU A 56 9.56 -7.65 -5.56
CA LEU A 56 9.29 -8.85 -4.78
C LEU A 56 10.06 -10.03 -5.37
N VAL A 57 9.90 -11.20 -4.76
CA VAL A 57 10.60 -12.43 -5.21
C VAL A 57 10.14 -12.85 -6.61
N LEU A 58 8.83 -12.78 -6.87
CA LEU A 58 8.23 -13.18 -8.16
C LEU A 58 7.57 -12.00 -8.91
N ASP A 59 7.12 -11.00 -8.16
CA ASP A 59 6.28 -9.93 -8.66
C ASP A 59 6.87 -8.54 -8.40
N SER A 60 6.09 -7.53 -8.71
CA SER A 60 6.33 -6.19 -8.21
C SER A 60 5.03 -5.43 -8.06
N PHE A 61 5.01 -4.42 -7.22
CA PHE A 61 3.91 -3.46 -7.21
C PHE A 61 4.43 -2.04 -7.01
N CYS A 62 3.61 -1.06 -7.35
CA CYS A 62 3.83 0.33 -7.00
C CYS A 62 2.65 0.92 -6.24
N LEU A 63 2.94 1.98 -5.49
CA LEU A 63 1.97 2.89 -4.91
C LEU A 63 1.97 4.18 -5.72
N THR A 64 0.79 4.66 -6.05
CA THR A 64 0.56 5.98 -6.63
C THR A 64 -0.26 6.82 -5.65
N ASN A 65 -0.50 8.08 -6.00
CA ASN A 65 -1.43 8.92 -5.24
C ASN A 65 -2.90 8.48 -5.33
N LEU A 66 -3.23 7.45 -6.14
CA LEU A 66 -4.60 6.97 -6.37
C LEU A 66 -4.81 5.52 -5.96
N ARG A 67 -3.87 4.63 -6.31
CA ARG A 67 -4.02 3.18 -6.21
C ARG A 67 -2.69 2.47 -6.04
N LEU A 68 -2.79 1.21 -5.62
CA LEU A 68 -1.72 0.24 -5.80
C LEU A 68 -1.87 -0.40 -7.19
N ILE A 69 -0.74 -0.58 -7.90
CA ILE A 69 -0.69 -1.35 -9.16
C ILE A 69 0.28 -2.51 -8.95
N ALA A 70 -0.21 -3.74 -9.03
CA ALA A 70 0.61 -4.95 -9.00
C ALA A 70 0.78 -5.51 -10.42
N LEU A 71 2.01 -5.89 -10.76
CA LEU A 71 2.37 -6.55 -11.99
C LEU A 71 2.83 -7.97 -11.65
N ASP A 72 1.98 -8.92 -12.01
CA ASP A 72 2.18 -10.36 -11.81
C ASP A 72 2.73 -10.97 -13.10
N ARG A 73 3.80 -11.76 -13.01
CA ARG A 73 4.48 -12.33 -14.19
C ARG A 73 4.19 -13.81 -14.31
N GLU A 74 3.38 -14.17 -15.30
CA GLU A 74 3.05 -15.56 -15.58
C GLU A 74 4.00 -16.15 -16.65
N GLY A 75 4.77 -17.16 -16.25
CA GLY A 75 5.55 -18.01 -17.14
C GLY A 75 7.06 -17.69 -17.21
N PRO A 76 7.92 -18.69 -17.50
CA PRO A 76 9.37 -18.52 -17.43
C PRO A 76 10.02 -17.85 -18.65
N VAL A 77 9.35 -17.83 -19.81
CA VAL A 77 9.90 -17.30 -21.07
C VAL A 77 8.88 -16.36 -21.70
N ASN A 78 9.25 -15.09 -21.85
CA ASN A 78 8.36 -13.99 -22.25
C ASN A 78 7.07 -13.93 -21.41
N PRO A 79 7.20 -13.66 -20.10
CA PRO A 79 6.07 -13.74 -19.18
C PRO A 79 4.93 -12.81 -19.64
N LYS A 80 3.71 -13.33 -19.59
CA LYS A 80 2.54 -12.46 -19.64
C LYS A 80 2.53 -11.64 -18.35
N VAL A 81 2.18 -10.37 -18.46
CA VAL A 81 2.10 -9.48 -17.32
C VAL A 81 0.63 -9.16 -17.05
N ASP A 82 0.14 -9.63 -15.92
CA ASP A 82 -1.19 -9.28 -15.43
C ASP A 82 -1.09 -8.07 -14.51
N ALA A 83 -1.69 -6.96 -14.94
CA ALA A 83 -1.74 -5.74 -14.16
C ALA A 83 -3.03 -5.67 -13.34
N ARG A 84 -2.89 -5.67 -12.02
CA ARG A 84 -4.01 -5.56 -11.06
C ARG A 84 -3.95 -4.23 -10.33
N SER A 85 -5.09 -3.54 -10.26
CA SER A 85 -5.20 -2.22 -9.64
C SER A 85 -6.11 -2.28 -8.41
N ILE A 86 -5.61 -1.86 -7.24
CA ILE A 86 -6.39 -1.73 -6.01
C ILE A 86 -6.47 -0.24 -5.63
N PRO A 87 -7.65 0.40 -5.70
CA PRO A 87 -7.82 1.77 -5.25
C PRO A 87 -7.39 1.94 -3.78
N LEU A 88 -6.65 3.00 -3.46
CA LEU A 88 -6.25 3.22 -2.06
C LEU A 88 -7.46 3.41 -1.14
N ALA A 89 -8.55 3.98 -1.65
CA ALA A 89 -9.79 4.21 -0.91
C ALA A 89 -10.60 2.94 -0.59
N SER A 90 -10.31 1.81 -1.26
CA SER A 90 -11.02 0.55 -1.01
C SER A 90 -10.31 -0.36 -0.01
N ILE A 91 -9.07 -0.04 0.37
CA ILE A 91 -8.30 -0.81 1.35
C ILE A 91 -8.95 -0.63 2.73
N VAL A 92 -9.30 -1.74 3.38
CA VAL A 92 -10.00 -1.72 4.68
C VAL A 92 -9.22 -2.41 5.78
N ASP A 93 -8.29 -3.29 5.44
CA ASP A 93 -7.42 -3.95 6.42
C ASP A 93 -6.08 -4.34 5.78
N VAL A 94 -5.06 -4.46 6.63
CA VAL A 94 -3.71 -4.87 6.24
C VAL A 94 -3.16 -5.79 7.32
N THR A 95 -2.66 -6.95 6.94
CA THR A 95 -1.98 -7.87 7.86
C THR A 95 -0.55 -8.08 7.41
N ALA A 96 0.36 -8.24 8.36
CA ALA A 96 1.76 -8.52 8.11
C ALA A 96 2.19 -9.74 8.92
N ARG A 97 2.93 -10.64 8.27
CA ARG A 97 3.57 -11.81 8.87
C ARG A 97 5.07 -11.67 8.66
N THR A 98 5.82 -11.54 9.73
CA THR A 98 7.29 -11.51 9.67
C THR A 98 7.85 -12.92 9.53
N ALA A 99 8.98 -13.03 8.83
CA ALA A 99 9.83 -14.21 8.85
C ALA A 99 10.20 -14.61 10.30
N GLY A 100 10.16 -15.92 10.60
CA GLY A 100 10.64 -16.47 11.86
C GLY A 100 12.16 -16.67 11.88
N ILE A 101 12.66 -17.44 12.87
CA ILE A 101 14.10 -17.79 13.01
C ILE A 101 14.60 -18.71 11.86
N GLY A 102 13.68 -19.27 11.05
CA GLY A 102 13.93 -20.19 9.93
C GLY A 102 14.16 -19.49 8.58
N ILE A 103 13.89 -20.17 7.45
CA ILE A 103 14.07 -19.71 6.05
C ILE A 103 12.90 -18.89 5.48
N ASP A 104 11.85 -18.67 6.26
CA ASP A 104 10.58 -18.15 5.74
C ASP A 104 10.69 -16.70 5.27
N ASP A 105 9.94 -16.38 4.22
CA ASP A 105 9.74 -15.01 3.74
C ASP A 105 8.75 -14.25 4.63
N SER A 106 8.69 -12.93 4.46
CA SER A 106 7.68 -12.11 5.11
C SER A 106 6.52 -11.84 4.17
N ASP A 107 5.29 -11.88 4.67
CA ASP A 107 4.09 -11.61 3.88
C ASP A 107 3.41 -10.32 4.34
N LEU A 108 2.88 -9.56 3.38
CA LEU A 108 1.92 -8.47 3.62
C LEU A 108 0.66 -8.75 2.82
N THR A 109 -0.47 -8.86 3.50
CA THR A 109 -1.77 -9.09 2.87
C THR A 109 -2.63 -7.83 2.98
N ILE A 110 -3.17 -7.39 1.86
CA ILE A 110 -4.11 -6.27 1.76
C ILE A 110 -5.52 -6.84 1.57
N THR A 111 -6.46 -6.42 2.41
CA THR A 111 -7.89 -6.69 2.25
C THR A 111 -8.59 -5.44 1.75
N TYR A 112 -9.39 -5.57 0.69
CA TYR A 112 -10.03 -4.44 0.03
C TYR A 112 -11.45 -4.76 -0.45
N ILE A 113 -12.27 -3.73 -0.53
CA ILE A 113 -13.64 -3.81 -1.03
C ILE A 113 -13.64 -3.90 -2.57
N THR A 114 -14.43 -4.81 -3.14
CA THR A 114 -14.61 -4.99 -4.59
C THR A 114 -16.00 -4.60 -5.08
N SER A 115 -16.98 -4.44 -4.18
CA SER A 115 -18.34 -4.06 -4.58
C SER A 115 -18.39 -2.63 -5.16
N PRO A 116 -19.27 -2.35 -6.16
CA PRO A 116 -19.29 -1.05 -6.87
C PRO A 116 -19.51 0.18 -5.98
N ARG A 117 -20.19 0.00 -4.84
CA ARG A 117 -20.35 1.03 -3.82
C ARG A 117 -19.63 0.58 -2.56
N LEU A 118 -18.74 1.43 -2.06
CA LEU A 118 -18.00 1.16 -0.82
C LEU A 118 -18.90 1.10 0.43
N ARG A 119 -20.13 1.64 0.34
CA ARG A 119 -21.17 1.61 1.38
C ARG A 119 -22.42 0.88 0.88
N ALA A 120 -22.27 -0.34 0.36
CA ALA A 120 -23.38 -1.16 -0.09
C ALA A 120 -24.05 -1.91 1.09
N HIS A 121 -25.31 -2.31 0.92
CA HIS A 121 -25.99 -3.21 1.87
C HIS A 121 -25.28 -4.58 1.98
N THR A 122 -24.63 -5.00 0.91
CA THR A 122 -23.74 -6.15 0.87
C THR A 122 -22.41 -5.69 0.31
N VAL A 123 -21.37 -5.73 1.14
CA VAL A 123 -20.01 -5.35 0.76
C VAL A 123 -19.24 -6.63 0.45
N GLU A 124 -18.62 -6.66 -0.73
CA GLU A 124 -17.75 -7.77 -1.17
C GLU A 124 -16.29 -7.40 -0.92
N TYR A 125 -15.50 -8.38 -0.52
CA TYR A 125 -14.09 -8.21 -0.21
C TYR A 125 -13.22 -9.16 -1.03
N SER A 126 -11.99 -8.75 -1.27
CA SER A 126 -10.92 -9.60 -1.79
C SER A 126 -9.62 -9.34 -1.04
N THR A 127 -8.65 -10.24 -1.21
CA THR A 127 -7.32 -10.15 -0.61
C THR A 127 -6.24 -10.25 -1.67
N MET A 128 -5.11 -9.60 -1.42
CA MET A 128 -3.89 -9.77 -2.21
C MET A 128 -2.69 -9.82 -1.28
N THR A 129 -1.85 -10.84 -1.44
CA THR A 129 -0.67 -11.08 -0.61
C THR A 129 0.59 -10.80 -1.41
N PHE A 130 1.53 -10.09 -0.79
CA PHE A 130 2.86 -9.82 -1.31
C PHE A 130 3.90 -10.47 -0.41
N THR A 131 4.77 -11.28 -1.02
CA THR A 131 5.84 -11.98 -0.31
C THR A 131 7.17 -11.28 -0.56
N PHE A 132 7.86 -10.95 0.53
CA PHE A 132 9.10 -10.20 0.55
C PHE A 132 10.22 -11.09 1.06
N ASN A 133 11.41 -10.89 0.51
CA ASN A 133 12.62 -11.44 1.09
C ASN A 133 12.77 -10.97 2.55
N LYS A 134 13.50 -11.75 3.35
CA LYS A 134 13.71 -11.48 4.78
C LYS A 134 14.39 -10.14 5.10
N SER A 135 15.18 -9.61 4.19
CA SER A 135 15.89 -8.35 4.41
C SER A 135 14.97 -7.13 4.34
N PHE A 136 13.74 -7.30 3.86
CA PHE A 136 12.79 -6.21 3.73
C PHE A 136 12.22 -5.79 5.09
N ASP A 137 12.33 -4.50 5.42
CA ASP A 137 11.58 -3.92 6.53
C ASP A 137 10.09 -3.80 6.16
N ILE A 138 9.32 -4.87 6.39
CA ILE A 138 7.87 -4.88 6.17
C ILE A 138 7.13 -3.93 7.10
N ALA A 139 7.73 -3.55 8.24
CA ALA A 139 7.01 -2.82 9.29
C ALA A 139 6.68 -1.39 8.85
N GLY A 140 7.59 -0.73 8.12
CA GLY A 140 7.32 0.61 7.59
C GLY A 140 6.22 0.62 6.52
N LEU A 141 6.25 -0.35 5.61
CA LEU A 141 5.20 -0.52 4.59
C LEU A 141 3.84 -0.85 5.23
N TYR A 142 3.83 -1.79 6.20
CA TYR A 142 2.65 -2.12 6.99
C TYR A 142 2.04 -0.88 7.65
N ARG A 143 2.85 -0.06 8.35
CA ARG A 143 2.35 1.16 9.01
C ARG A 143 1.74 2.14 8.00
N HIS A 144 2.35 2.29 6.83
CA HIS A 144 1.84 3.17 5.78
C HIS A 144 0.47 2.72 5.27
N LEU A 145 0.36 1.45 4.84
CA LEU A 145 -0.89 0.90 4.30
C LEU A 145 -1.98 0.79 5.37
N MET A 146 -1.62 0.40 6.60
CA MET A 146 -2.56 0.36 7.72
C MET A 146 -3.09 1.76 8.05
N THR A 147 -2.28 2.82 7.93
CA THR A 147 -2.75 4.20 8.12
C THR A 147 -3.83 4.57 7.09
N ILE A 148 -3.68 4.14 5.84
CA ILE A 148 -4.68 4.31 4.78
C ILE A 148 -5.95 3.52 5.14
N ALA A 149 -5.80 2.24 5.50
CA ALA A 149 -6.91 1.37 5.88
C ALA A 149 -7.75 1.95 7.04
N GLN A 150 -7.10 2.44 8.10
CA GLN A 150 -7.78 3.04 9.25
C GLN A 150 -8.55 4.32 8.89
N ARG A 151 -7.99 5.16 8.01
CA ARG A 151 -8.70 6.35 7.52
C ARG A 151 -9.92 5.98 6.70
N ASN A 152 -9.78 4.98 5.83
CA ASN A 152 -10.89 4.49 5.03
C ASN A 152 -11.98 3.90 5.92
N TYR A 153 -11.61 3.04 6.87
CA TYR A 153 -12.55 2.43 7.81
C TYR A 153 -13.35 3.49 8.57
N ALA A 154 -12.70 4.52 9.13
CA ALA A 154 -13.39 5.64 9.76
C ALA A 154 -14.33 6.34 8.78
N SER A 155 -13.83 6.69 7.58
CA SER A 155 -14.64 7.38 6.57
C SER A 155 -15.84 6.57 6.06
N LEU A 156 -15.78 5.24 6.08
CA LEU A 156 -16.87 4.37 5.64
C LEU A 156 -17.97 4.25 6.69
N ASN A 157 -17.61 4.39 7.98
CA ASN A 157 -18.53 4.24 9.12
C ASN A 157 -19.04 5.56 9.71
N ASP A 158 -18.38 6.69 9.46
CA ASP A 158 -18.78 8.03 9.94
C ASP A 158 -19.92 8.65 9.09
N ALA A 159 -21.06 7.96 8.98
CA ALA A 159 -22.27 8.46 8.33
C ALA A 159 -23.18 9.27 9.28
#